data_AF-A0A0C2YEI4-F1
#
_entry.id   AF-A0A0C2YEI4-F1
#
_cell.length_a   1.000
_cell.length_b   1.000
_cell.length_c   1.000
_cell.angle_alpha   90.00
_cell.angle_beta   90.00
_cell.angle_gamma   90.00
#
_symmetry.space_group_name_H-M   'P 1'
#
loop_
_entity.id
_entity.type
_entity.pdbx_description
1 polymer ?
#
loop_
_entity_poly.entity_id
_entity_poly.type
_entity_poly.pdbx_seq_one_letter_code
_entity_poly.pdbx_strand_id
1 'polypeptide(L)'
;MDSLIHRVCLFLTYHLRIQHSLDETVASWNLHKVRTAGNKTPLALYQLSKEEAIHRGYWTGDPGDSADAIDPGYGVDDQGSFPPADELEHDPTEPNYNGLADTEMERDAGIFVNDDEEIKAAKECLEGMDFDKDDGNFGIDVYCEAIARLAALMAEASD
;
A
#
# COMPACT_ATOMS: atom_id res chain seq x y z
N MET A 1 25.39 9.98 -19.53
CA MET A 1 25.84 8.79 -18.77
C MET A 1 25.79 9.05 -17.27
N ASP A 2 26.43 10.10 -16.75
CA ASP A 2 26.41 10.41 -15.30
C ASP A 2 25.00 10.45 -14.70
N SER A 3 24.05 11.12 -15.38
CA SER A 3 22.66 11.18 -14.91
C SER A 3 21.99 9.80 -14.80
N LEU A 4 22.36 8.83 -15.64
CA LEU A 4 21.79 7.48 -15.62
C LEU A 4 22.37 6.67 -14.46
N ILE A 5 23.69 6.71 -14.26
CA ILE A 5 24.36 6.04 -13.12
C ILE A 5 23.77 6.55 -11.80
N HIS A 6 23.64 7.86 -11.64
CA HIS A 6 23.05 8.45 -10.44
C HIS A 6 21.61 7.99 -10.22
N ARG A 7 20.77 7.95 -11.26
CA ARG A 7 19.37 7.50 -11.16
C ARG A 7 19.25 6.03 -10.78
N VAL A 8 20.06 5.16 -11.38
CA VAL A 8 20.04 3.73 -11.08
C VAL A 8 20.57 3.47 -9.66
N CYS A 9 21.67 4.13 -9.27
CA CYS A 9 22.19 4.04 -7.90
C CYS A 9 21.16 4.53 -6.88
N LEU A 10 20.51 5.68 -7.11
CA LEU A 10 19.46 6.21 -6.23
C LEU A 10 18.32 5.19 -6.08
N PHE A 11 17.88 4.59 -7.19
CA PHE A 11 16.83 3.58 -7.14
C PHE A 11 17.28 2.36 -6.33
N LEU A 12 18.45 1.78 -6.63
CA LEU A 12 18.95 0.60 -5.93
C LEU A 12 19.12 0.83 -4.43
N THR A 13 19.62 1.99 -4.01
CA THR A 13 19.89 2.30 -2.60
C THR A 13 18.64 2.67 -1.82
N TYR A 14 17.71 3.42 -2.43
CA TYR A 14 16.58 4.00 -1.70
C TYR A 14 15.25 3.27 -1.91
N HIS A 15 15.07 2.45 -2.96
CA HIS A 15 13.77 1.80 -3.18
C HIS A 15 13.32 0.92 -2.00
N LEU A 16 14.21 0.07 -1.47
CA LEU A 16 13.90 -0.80 -0.32
C LEU A 16 13.58 0.02 0.93
N ARG A 17 14.35 1.09 1.17
CA ARG A 17 14.17 1.96 2.34
C ARG A 17 12.86 2.74 2.28
N ILE A 18 12.53 3.28 1.11
CA ILE A 18 11.26 3.96 0.87
C ILE A 18 10.11 2.97 1.07
N GLN A 19 10.21 1.78 0.49
CA GLN A 19 9.20 0.75 0.65
C GLN A 19 9.01 0.35 2.11
N HIS A 20 10.10 0.11 2.85
CA HIS A 20 10.07 -0.20 4.26
C HIS A 20 9.38 0.90 5.08
N SER A 21 9.71 2.17 4.81
CA SER A 21 9.06 3.31 5.49
C SER A 21 7.57 3.42 5.18
N LEU A 22 7.17 3.14 3.94
CA LEU A 22 5.76 3.07 3.55
C LEU A 22 5.04 1.93 4.27
N ASP A 23 5.64 0.74 4.31
CA ASP A 23 5.07 -0.43 4.97
C ASP A 23 4.91 -0.20 6.48
N GLU A 24 5.91 0.41 7.13
CA GLU A 24 5.83 0.83 8.54
C GLU A 24 4.71 1.85 8.76
N THR A 25 4.57 2.81 7.85
CA THR A 25 3.51 3.83 7.93
C THR A 25 2.13 3.17 7.80
N VAL A 26 1.96 2.25 6.86
CA VAL A 26 0.72 1.48 6.69
C VAL A 26 0.43 0.64 7.92
N ALA A 27 1.42 -0.06 8.47
CA ALA A 27 1.27 -0.86 9.69
C ALA A 27 0.89 0.02 10.89
N SER A 28 1.57 1.15 11.07
CA SER A 28 1.28 2.14 12.12
C SER A 28 -0.12 2.73 11.97
N TRP A 29 -0.52 3.07 10.74
CA TRP A 29 -1.85 3.57 10.44
C TRP A 29 -2.94 2.54 10.72
N ASN A 30 -2.74 1.29 10.30
CA ASN A 30 -3.66 0.19 10.58
C ASN A 30 -3.79 -0.05 12.09
N LEU A 31 -2.67 -0.04 12.83
CA LEU A 31 -2.67 -0.16 14.28
C LEU A 31 -3.37 1.03 14.94
N HIS A 32 -3.17 2.24 14.44
CA HIS A 32 -3.86 3.44 14.88
C HIS A 32 -5.37 3.33 14.63
N LYS A 33 -5.79 2.87 13.44
CA LYS A 33 -7.18 2.61 13.09
C LYS A 33 -7.82 1.58 14.01
N VAL A 34 -7.12 0.48 14.32
CA VAL A 34 -7.59 -0.53 15.28
C VAL A 34 -7.73 0.07 16.69
N ARG A 35 -6.71 0.82 17.15
CA ARG A 35 -6.71 1.47 18.47
C ARG A 35 -7.79 2.55 18.59
N THR A 36 -8.07 3.31 17.54
CA THR A 36 -9.05 4.40 17.57
C THR A 36 -10.47 3.92 17.27
N ALA A 37 -10.65 2.91 16.41
CA ALA A 37 -11.94 2.27 16.19
C ALA A 37 -12.44 1.55 17.46
N GLY A 38 -11.54 0.98 18.26
CA GLY A 38 -11.85 0.32 19.54
C GLY A 38 -11.98 1.23 20.76
N ASN A 39 -11.60 2.51 20.66
CA ASN A 39 -11.70 3.49 21.77
C ASN A 39 -13.05 4.22 21.81
N LYS A 40 -14.05 3.75 21.07
CA LYS A 40 -15.44 4.18 21.32
C LYS A 40 -15.86 3.53 22.64
N THR A 41 -16.22 4.35 23.62
CA THR A 41 -16.83 3.83 24.85
C THR A 41 -18.01 2.94 24.47
N PRO A 42 -18.36 1.91 25.25
CA PRO A 42 -19.54 1.08 24.96
C PRO A 42 -20.81 1.90 24.67
N LEU A 43 -20.91 3.07 25.31
CA LEU A 43 -21.96 4.06 25.04
C LEU A 43 -21.87 4.65 23.63
N ALA A 44 -20.69 5.06 23.17
CA ALA A 44 -20.49 5.59 21.82
C ALA A 44 -20.72 4.53 20.74
N LEU A 45 -20.34 3.27 20.98
CA LEU A 45 -20.66 2.15 20.09
C LEU A 45 -22.18 1.93 19.98
N TYR A 46 -22.88 1.92 21.12
CA TYR A 46 -24.34 1.81 21.15
C TYR A 46 -25.01 2.98 20.43
N GLN A 47 -24.55 4.22 20.64
CA GLN A 47 -25.11 5.41 19.99
C GLN A 47 -24.93 5.38 18.48
N LEU A 48 -23.73 5.06 17.98
CA LEU A 48 -23.48 4.93 16.54
C LEU A 48 -24.29 3.81 15.90
N SER A 49 -24.34 2.64 16.54
CA SER A 49 -25.15 1.52 16.06
C SER A 49 -26.64 1.85 16.03
N LYS A 50 -27.13 2.56 17.05
CA LYS A 50 -28.51 3.06 17.12
C LYS A 50 -28.80 4.07 16.02
N GLU A 51 -27.91 5.04 15.78
CA GLU A 51 -28.06 6.03 14.71
C GLU A 51 -28.09 5.36 13.33
N GLU A 52 -27.18 4.44 13.07
CA GLU A 52 -27.15 3.66 11.84
C GLU A 52 -28.43 2.84 11.65
N ALA A 53 -28.94 2.23 12.72
CA ALA A 53 -30.17 1.46 12.72
C ALA A 53 -31.41 2.33 12.44
N ILE A 54 -31.44 3.56 12.95
CA ILE A 54 -32.49 4.54 12.65
C ILE A 54 -32.42 4.96 11.18
N HIS A 55 -31.22 5.25 10.67
CA HIS A 55 -31.02 5.67 9.28
C HIS A 55 -31.40 4.59 8.26
N ARG A 56 -31.13 3.32 8.59
CA ARG A 56 -31.51 2.16 7.77
C ARG A 56 -32.98 1.75 7.98
N GLY A 57 -33.71 2.42 8.88
CA GLY A 57 -35.16 2.29 9.02
C GLY A 57 -35.65 1.08 9.82
N TYR A 58 -34.76 0.25 10.38
CA TYR A 58 -35.15 -0.91 11.20
C TYR A 58 -35.18 -0.59 12.71
N TRP A 59 -34.75 0.60 13.11
CA TRP A 59 -34.93 1.11 14.48
C TRP A 59 -35.85 2.33 14.48
N THR A 60 -37.14 2.12 14.67
CA THR A 60 -38.18 3.18 14.62
C THR A 60 -38.40 3.89 15.97
N GLY A 61 -37.61 3.58 16.99
CA GLY A 61 -37.79 4.14 18.33
C GLY A 61 -38.96 3.51 19.12
N ASP A 62 -39.56 2.45 18.56
CA ASP A 62 -40.53 1.61 19.24
C ASP A 62 -39.81 0.75 20.30
N PRO A 63 -40.26 0.65 21.57
CA PRO A 63 -39.72 -0.27 22.58
C PRO A 63 -39.76 -1.76 22.18
N GLY A 64 -40.26 -2.08 20.98
CA GLY A 64 -40.36 -3.41 20.41
C GLY A 64 -41.76 -3.97 20.61
N ASP A 65 -42.09 -4.99 19.83
CA ASP A 65 -43.27 -5.81 20.06
C ASP A 65 -43.17 -6.51 21.42
N SER A 66 -44.31 -6.72 22.09
CA SER A 66 -44.34 -7.51 23.34
C SER A 66 -43.67 -8.86 23.11
N ALA A 67 -42.92 -9.36 24.10
CA ALA A 67 -42.34 -10.71 24.05
C ALA A 67 -43.43 -11.81 23.87
N ASP A 68 -44.68 -11.48 24.16
CA ASP A 68 -45.85 -12.34 23.94
C ASP A 68 -46.29 -12.42 22.46
N ALA A 69 -45.73 -11.59 21.58
CA ALA A 69 -46.02 -11.54 20.14
C ALA A 69 -44.98 -12.28 19.28
N ILE A 70 -44.03 -12.98 19.91
CA ILE A 70 -43.00 -13.76 19.19
C ILE A 70 -43.65 -15.00 18.58
N ASP A 71 -43.57 -15.12 17.25
CA ASP A 71 -43.96 -16.33 16.53
C ASP A 71 -43.19 -17.56 17.05
N PRO A 72 -43.86 -18.67 17.43
CA PRO A 72 -43.20 -19.92 17.80
C PRO A 72 -42.20 -20.44 16.76
N GLY A 73 -42.27 -19.98 15.50
CA GLY A 73 -41.31 -20.30 14.43
C GLY A 73 -40.03 -19.45 14.38
N TYR A 74 -39.88 -18.42 15.23
CA TYR A 74 -38.69 -17.56 15.23
C TYR A 74 -37.43 -18.36 15.63
N GLY A 75 -36.48 -18.49 14.70
CA GLY A 75 -35.26 -19.30 14.85
C GLY A 75 -35.32 -20.69 14.21
N VAL A 76 -36.37 -20.98 13.42
CA VAL A 76 -36.42 -22.17 12.55
C VAL A 76 -35.98 -21.78 11.15
N ASP A 77 -34.75 -22.14 10.78
CA ASP A 77 -34.19 -21.90 9.44
C ASP A 77 -34.81 -22.85 8.41
N ASP A 78 -35.99 -22.49 7.88
CA ASP A 78 -36.53 -23.12 6.69
C ASP A 78 -35.85 -22.52 5.44
N GLN A 79 -34.72 -23.13 5.08
CA GLN A 79 -33.99 -23.05 3.81
C GLN A 79 -32.88 -21.97 3.67
N GLY A 80 -31.65 -22.49 3.51
CA GLY A 80 -30.64 -21.95 2.59
C GLY A 80 -29.78 -20.81 3.11
N SER A 81 -28.61 -21.14 3.64
CA SER A 81 -27.50 -20.18 3.79
C SER A 81 -27.13 -19.61 2.42
N PHE A 82 -27.42 -18.32 2.20
CA PHE A 82 -26.88 -17.56 1.08
C PHE A 82 -25.77 -16.64 1.61
N PRO A 83 -24.51 -16.81 1.19
CA PRO A 83 -23.52 -15.75 1.35
C PRO A 83 -23.89 -14.59 0.39
N PRO A 84 -23.77 -13.32 0.80
CA PRO A 84 -23.93 -12.20 -0.13
C PRO A 84 -22.81 -12.25 -1.17
N ALA A 85 -23.18 -12.46 -2.44
CA ALA A 85 -22.28 -12.68 -3.56
C ALA A 85 -21.97 -11.41 -4.39
N ASP A 86 -22.22 -10.19 -3.87
CA ASP A 86 -22.30 -8.99 -4.73
C ASP A 86 -21.45 -7.78 -4.27
N GLU A 87 -20.30 -7.97 -3.60
CA GLU A 87 -19.42 -6.84 -3.22
C GLU A 87 -17.98 -6.90 -3.77
N LEU A 88 -17.72 -7.63 -4.86
CA LEU A 88 -16.33 -7.77 -5.38
C LEU A 88 -16.09 -7.33 -6.83
N GLU A 89 -17.08 -6.81 -7.57
CA GLU A 89 -16.86 -6.68 -9.02
C GLU A 89 -16.41 -5.30 -9.51
N HIS A 90 -16.64 -4.17 -8.82
CA HIS A 90 -16.28 -2.84 -9.38
C HIS A 90 -15.67 -1.92 -8.31
N ASP A 91 -14.35 -1.87 -8.23
CA ASP A 91 -13.62 -0.78 -7.57
C ASP A 91 -13.35 0.34 -8.59
N PRO A 92 -14.09 1.46 -8.56
CA PRO A 92 -13.91 2.58 -9.50
C PRO A 92 -12.61 3.38 -9.27
N THR A 93 -11.77 2.96 -8.30
CA THR A 93 -10.50 3.62 -7.96
C THR A 93 -9.27 2.98 -8.61
N GLU A 94 -9.47 2.07 -9.57
CA GLU A 94 -8.35 1.41 -10.26
C GLU A 94 -7.49 2.45 -11.03
N PRO A 95 -6.18 2.57 -10.74
CA PRO A 95 -5.34 3.58 -11.37
C PRO A 95 -5.22 3.32 -12.89
N ASN A 96 -5.59 4.31 -13.70
CA ASN A 96 -5.49 4.22 -15.16
C ASN A 96 -4.06 4.55 -15.63
N TYR A 97 -3.26 3.51 -15.87
CA TYR A 97 -1.86 3.62 -16.32
C TYR A 97 -1.70 3.93 -17.83
N ASN A 98 -2.78 4.04 -18.61
CA ASN A 98 -2.73 4.15 -20.08
C ASN A 98 -2.53 5.58 -20.64
N GLY A 99 -1.98 6.51 -19.85
CA GLY A 99 -1.99 7.94 -20.17
C GLY A 99 -0.80 8.48 -20.98
N LEU A 100 0.29 7.73 -21.13
CA LEU A 100 1.55 8.23 -21.69
C LEU A 100 2.03 7.27 -22.79
N ALA A 101 2.13 7.80 -24.01
CA ALA A 101 2.34 7.00 -25.23
C ALA A 101 3.83 6.77 -25.57
N ASP A 102 4.76 7.39 -24.83
CA ASP A 102 6.17 7.39 -25.20
C ASP A 102 7.09 7.48 -23.97
N THR A 103 8.01 6.53 -23.81
CA THR A 103 8.95 6.43 -22.69
C THR A 103 9.88 7.63 -22.62
N GLU A 104 10.12 8.32 -23.74
CA GLU A 104 10.92 9.54 -23.77
C GLU A 104 10.18 10.76 -23.17
N MET A 105 8.85 10.85 -23.38
CA MET A 105 8.03 11.89 -22.75
C MET A 105 7.81 11.65 -21.26
N GLU A 106 7.73 10.40 -20.82
CA GLU A 106 7.74 10.05 -19.39
C GLU A 106 9.06 10.44 -18.72
N ARG A 107 10.18 10.32 -19.46
CA ARG A 107 11.52 10.65 -18.99
C ARG A 107 11.71 12.15 -18.79
N ASP A 108 11.17 12.97 -19.69
CA ASP A 108 11.18 14.44 -19.57
C ASP A 108 10.16 14.96 -18.54
N ALA A 109 9.05 14.24 -18.33
CA ALA A 109 8.05 14.56 -17.31
C ALA A 109 8.46 14.12 -15.89
N GLY A 110 9.56 13.37 -15.74
CA GLY A 110 10.02 12.84 -14.45
C GLY A 110 9.15 11.72 -13.87
N ILE A 111 8.29 11.12 -14.70
CA ILE A 111 7.39 10.01 -14.33
C ILE A 111 8.01 8.65 -14.68
N PHE A 112 9.10 8.65 -15.44
CA PHE A 112 9.77 7.44 -15.90
C PHE A 112 10.39 6.63 -14.75
N VAL A 113 9.84 5.44 -14.56
CA VAL A 113 10.43 4.35 -13.76
C VAL A 113 11.61 3.81 -14.55
N ASN A 114 12.79 3.65 -13.93
CA ASN A 114 13.96 3.09 -14.62
C ASN A 114 13.60 1.74 -15.26
N ASP A 115 14.08 1.48 -16.49
CA ASP A 115 13.82 0.22 -17.16
C ASP A 115 14.45 -0.96 -16.40
N ASP A 116 13.72 -2.07 -16.32
CA ASP A 116 14.15 -3.29 -15.62
C ASP A 116 15.50 -3.83 -16.14
N GLU A 117 15.81 -3.60 -17.42
CA GLU A 117 17.08 -3.98 -18.02
C GLU A 117 18.27 -3.17 -17.46
N GLU A 118 18.12 -1.86 -17.26
CA GLU A 118 19.16 -1.00 -16.70
C GLU A 118 19.43 -1.34 -15.22
N ILE A 119 18.35 -1.58 -14.46
CA ILE A 119 18.44 -2.01 -13.06
C ILE A 119 19.14 -3.37 -12.97
N LYS A 120 18.79 -4.31 -13.84
CA LYS A 120 19.38 -5.65 -13.85
C LYS A 120 20.86 -5.62 -14.20
N ALA A 121 21.24 -4.88 -15.24
CA ALA A 121 22.64 -4.70 -15.63
C ALA A 121 23.46 -4.07 -14.48
N ALA A 122 22.94 -3.03 -13.83
CA ALA A 122 23.62 -2.42 -12.69
C ALA A 122 23.73 -3.35 -11.48
N LYS A 123 22.72 -4.19 -11.21
CA LYS A 123 22.77 -5.22 -10.16
C LYS A 123 23.83 -6.28 -10.44
N GLU A 124 23.97 -6.71 -11.70
CA GLU A 124 25.02 -7.65 -12.11
C GLU A 124 26.42 -7.03 -11.93
N CYS A 125 26.59 -5.75 -12.27
CA CYS A 125 27.85 -5.03 -12.04
C CYS A 125 28.17 -4.80 -10.55
N LEU A 126 27.16 -4.72 -9.69
CA LEU A 126 27.28 -4.46 -8.25
C LEU A 126 27.08 -5.72 -7.40
N GLU A 127 27.35 -6.90 -7.96
CA GLU A 127 27.19 -8.18 -7.27
C GLU A 127 27.96 -8.19 -5.93
N GLY A 128 27.27 -8.60 -4.86
CA GLY A 128 27.83 -8.67 -3.50
C GLY A 128 27.78 -7.37 -2.68
N MET A 129 27.21 -6.28 -3.21
CA MET A 129 26.91 -5.09 -2.42
C MET A 129 25.60 -5.26 -1.63
N ASP A 130 25.66 -4.95 -0.33
CA ASP A 130 24.47 -4.91 0.53
C ASP A 130 23.87 -3.50 0.51
N PHE A 131 22.78 -3.34 -0.26
CA PHE A 131 22.07 -2.07 -0.38
C PHE A 131 21.23 -1.71 0.85
N ASP A 132 20.90 -2.71 1.68
CA ASP A 132 20.06 -2.54 2.87
C ASP A 132 20.89 -2.33 4.15
N LYS A 133 22.22 -2.33 4.03
CA LYS A 133 23.13 -2.07 5.14
C LYS A 133 22.81 -0.74 5.82
N ASP A 134 22.63 -0.77 7.14
CA ASP A 134 22.56 0.46 7.93
C ASP A 134 23.96 1.08 8.03
N ASP A 135 24.13 2.22 7.38
CA ASP A 135 25.35 3.03 7.41
C ASP A 135 25.29 4.16 8.45
N GLY A 136 24.17 4.30 9.18
CA GLY A 136 23.96 5.42 10.11
C GLY A 136 23.79 6.78 9.43
N ASN A 137 23.76 6.83 8.10
CA ASN A 137 23.64 8.04 7.28
C ASN A 137 22.54 7.90 6.22
N PHE A 138 21.47 7.16 6.55
CA PHE A 138 20.32 6.94 5.69
C PHE A 138 20.65 6.36 4.30
N GLY A 139 21.73 5.58 4.16
CA GLY A 139 22.12 4.96 2.89
C GLY A 139 22.95 5.86 1.98
N ILE A 140 23.35 7.06 2.43
CA ILE A 140 24.18 7.98 1.62
C ILE A 140 25.56 7.37 1.35
N ASP A 141 26.14 6.65 2.31
CA ASP A 141 27.48 6.08 2.15
C ASP A 141 27.43 4.89 1.18
N VAL A 142 26.37 4.07 1.29
CA VAL A 142 26.08 2.98 0.34
C VAL A 142 25.85 3.51 -1.08
N TYR A 143 25.15 4.64 -1.21
CA TYR A 143 24.95 5.31 -2.50
C TYR A 143 26.26 5.81 -3.12
N CYS A 144 27.11 6.47 -2.33
CA CYS A 144 28.41 6.93 -2.80
C CYS A 144 29.30 5.76 -3.22
N GLU A 145 29.27 4.66 -2.48
CA GLU A 145 30.01 3.43 -2.82
C GLU A 145 29.52 2.80 -4.13
N ALA A 146 28.20 2.70 -4.32
CA ALA A 146 27.60 2.17 -5.54
C ALA A 146 28.02 2.99 -6.79
N ILE A 147 28.02 4.32 -6.68
CA ILE A 147 28.47 5.20 -7.75
C ILE A 147 29.95 4.99 -8.05
N ALA A 148 30.81 4.98 -7.02
CA ALA A 148 32.24 4.83 -7.22
C ALA A 148 32.58 3.53 -7.96
N ARG A 149 31.88 2.43 -7.64
CA ARG A 149 32.07 1.13 -8.31
C ARG A 149 31.55 1.13 -9.75
N LEU A 150 30.35 1.64 -10.00
CA LEU A 150 29.81 1.72 -11.36
C LEU A 150 30.61 2.66 -12.26
N ALA A 151 31.05 3.81 -11.72
CA ALA A 151 31.90 4.74 -12.46
C ALA A 151 33.26 4.13 -12.81
N ALA A 152 33.87 3.36 -11.90
CA ALA A 152 35.13 2.66 -12.16
C ALA A 152 34.98 1.60 -13.26
N LEU A 153 33.92 0.78 -13.21
CA LEU A 153 33.66 -0.25 -14.22
C LEU A 153 33.38 0.35 -15.61
N MET A 154 32.68 1.49 -15.67
CA MET A 154 32.45 2.17 -16.95
C MET A 154 33.71 2.83 -17.52
N ALA A 155 34.62 3.31 -16.67
CA ALA A 155 35.91 3.81 -17.10
C ALA A 155 36.81 2.69 -17.67
N GLU A 156 36.82 1.50 -17.04
CA GLU A 156 37.55 0.33 -17.55
C GLU A 156 36.99 -0.21 -18.86
N ALA A 157 35.68 -0.07 -19.10
CA ALA A 157 35.04 -0.49 -20.35
C ALA A 157 35.24 0.48 -21.53
N SER A 158 35.82 1.66 -21.28
CA SER A 158 36.06 2.70 -22.30
C SER A 158 37.53 2.85 -22.73
N ASP A 159 38.43 2.02 -22.19
CA ASP A 159 39.81 1.78 -22.67
C ASP A 159 39.88 0.49 -23.52
#